data_AF-A0A7S3TQC0-F1
#
_entry.id   AF-A0A7S3TQC0-F1
#
_cell.length_a   1.000
_cell.length_b   1.000
_cell.length_c   1.000
_cell.angle_alpha   90.00
_cell.angle_beta   90.00
_cell.angle_gamma   90.00
#
_symmetry.space_group_name_H-M   'P 1'
#
loop_
_entity.id
_entity.type
_entity.pdbx_description
1 polymer ?
#
loop_
_entity_poly.entity_id
_entity_poly.type
_entity_poly.pdbx_seq_one_letter_code
_entity_poly.pdbx_strand_id
1 'polypeptide(L)'
;FGSSPSLGKGKCGVGPQPALAVVSVPEQVGGAMADFSVDFTKSYARRRPDEPRSHYSTRLKFINALLKGEGDKITDERVEVMSHCYSNVKYLSNVYNSEIMDMLRKYDPDIPM
;
A
#
# COMPACT_ATOMS: atom_id res chain seq x y z
N PHE A 1 -61.99 -22.28 -0.13
CA PHE A 1 -60.85 -22.41 0.79
C PHE A 1 -60.11 -21.09 0.79
N GLY A 2 -60.55 -20.23 1.70
CA GLY A 2 -60.23 -18.81 1.72
C GLY A 2 -58.95 -18.50 2.48
N SER A 3 -58.30 -17.46 2.00
CA SER A 3 -57.23 -16.64 2.55
C SER A 3 -57.16 -16.61 4.08
N SER A 4 -55.97 -16.88 4.62
CA SER A 4 -55.55 -16.39 5.94
C SER A 4 -54.69 -15.13 5.76
N PRO A 5 -55.01 -14.02 6.45
CA PRO A 5 -54.13 -12.87 6.59
C PRO A 5 -53.32 -12.99 7.90
N SER A 6 -52.03 -12.66 7.86
CA SER A 6 -51.21 -12.54 9.06
C SER A 6 -50.44 -11.22 9.08
N LEU A 7 -50.97 -10.34 9.94
CA LEU A 7 -50.36 -9.29 10.75
C LEU A 7 -49.10 -8.58 10.24
N GLY A 8 -49.28 -7.28 9.96
CA GLY A 8 -48.22 -6.30 10.02
C GLY A 8 -47.77 -6.00 11.45
N LYS A 9 -46.46 -5.82 11.60
CA LYS A 9 -45.68 -5.05 12.58
C LYS A 9 -44.32 -4.89 11.87
N GLY A 10 -43.73 -3.73 11.64
CA GLY A 10 -43.69 -2.47 12.36
C GLY A 10 -42.23 -2.02 12.31
N LYS A 11 -41.98 -0.86 11.69
CA LYS A 11 -40.76 -0.03 11.78
C LYS A 11 -39.39 -0.74 11.66
N CYS A 12 -38.80 -0.67 10.47
CA CYS A 12 -37.35 -0.74 10.32
C CYS A 12 -36.74 0.54 10.94
N GLY A 13 -36.33 0.45 12.20
CA GLY A 13 -35.59 1.50 12.89
C GLY A 13 -34.22 1.66 12.23
N VAL A 14 -33.91 2.89 11.84
CA VAL A 14 -32.59 3.32 11.39
C VAL A 14 -31.67 3.28 12.60
N GLY A 15 -30.90 2.21 12.74
CA GLY A 15 -29.84 2.11 13.74
C GLY A 15 -28.68 3.03 13.37
N PRO A 16 -28.07 3.74 14.34
CA PRO A 16 -27.05 4.74 14.08
C PRO A 16 -25.77 4.09 13.55
N GLN A 17 -25.19 4.74 12.54
CA GLN A 17 -23.86 4.45 12.01
C GLN A 17 -22.82 4.45 13.15
N PRO A 18 -21.88 3.50 13.20
CA PRO A 18 -20.74 3.64 14.08
C PRO A 18 -19.93 4.85 13.62
N ALA A 19 -19.84 5.85 14.49
CA ALA A 19 -19.02 7.03 14.31
C ALA A 19 -17.57 6.60 13.99
N LEU A 20 -17.08 7.08 12.85
CA LEU A 20 -15.66 7.04 12.50
C LEU A 20 -14.88 7.68 13.65
N ALA A 21 -14.14 6.86 14.40
CA ALA A 21 -13.15 7.34 15.33
C ALA A 21 -12.07 8.08 14.52
N VAL A 22 -12.14 9.41 14.53
CA VAL A 22 -11.04 10.28 14.12
C VAL A 22 -9.87 9.99 15.04
N VAL A 23 -8.94 9.17 14.55
CA VAL A 23 -7.65 8.97 15.20
C VAL A 23 -6.88 10.28 15.03
N SER A 24 -6.84 11.07 16.11
CA SER A 24 -5.98 12.25 16.22
C SER A 24 -4.53 11.81 16.06
N VAL A 25 -3.91 12.15 14.94
CA VAL A 25 -2.47 12.00 14.73
C VAL A 25 -1.79 13.10 15.55
N PRO A 26 -0.82 12.78 16.43
CA PRO A 26 -0.08 13.81 17.13
C PRO A 26 0.75 14.63 16.14
N GLU A 27 0.61 15.94 16.30
CA GLU A 27 1.32 16.99 15.60
C GLU A 27 2.79 17.06 16.04
N GLN A 28 3.68 17.24 15.04
CA GLN A 28 5.10 17.64 15.09
C GLN A 28 6.21 16.62 15.43
N VAL A 29 7.05 16.32 14.41
CA VAL A 29 8.49 16.66 14.41
C VAL A 29 8.87 17.14 12.99
N GLY A 30 9.20 18.43 12.86
CA GLY A 30 9.71 19.03 11.64
C GLY A 30 11.19 18.68 11.41
N GLY A 31 11.55 18.41 10.14
CA GLY A 31 12.96 18.32 9.72
C GLY A 31 13.40 17.03 9.02
N ALA A 32 12.58 16.38 8.18
CA ALA A 32 13.05 15.34 7.24
C ALA A 32 12.04 14.96 6.11
N MET A 33 10.97 15.73 5.88
CA MET A 33 9.85 15.35 4.99
C MET A 33 9.88 16.00 3.60
N ALA A 34 10.90 16.78 3.27
CA ALA A 34 10.99 17.42 1.95
C ALA A 34 11.44 16.47 0.83
N ASP A 35 11.89 15.26 1.17
CA ASP A 35 12.52 14.31 0.23
C ASP A 35 11.73 12.99 0.12
N PHE A 36 10.43 13.00 0.45
CA PHE A 36 9.57 11.83 0.33
C PHE A 36 8.58 12.01 -0.83
N SER A 37 8.86 11.36 -1.95
CA SER A 37 8.07 11.40 -3.19
C SER A 37 6.91 10.41 -3.19
N VAL A 38 6.79 9.57 -2.16
CA VAL A 38 5.72 8.56 -2.06
C VAL A 38 4.39 9.22 -1.75
N ASP A 39 3.39 9.00 -2.61
CA ASP A 39 2.00 9.38 -2.35
C ASP A 39 1.28 8.32 -1.50
N PHE A 40 1.03 8.63 -0.23
CA PHE A 40 0.37 7.75 0.73
C PHE A 40 -1.12 7.50 0.45
N THR A 41 -1.73 8.19 -0.51
CA THR A 41 -3.09 7.92 -0.97
C THR A 41 -3.16 6.75 -1.96
N LYS A 42 -2.02 6.36 -2.55
CA LYS A 42 -1.93 5.29 -3.56
C LYS A 42 -1.88 3.90 -2.92
N SER A 43 -2.34 2.90 -3.66
CA SER A 43 -2.34 1.50 -3.21
C SER A 43 -0.94 1.00 -2.88
N TYR A 44 0.06 1.35 -3.69
CA TYR A 44 1.43 0.89 -3.52
C TYR A 44 2.04 1.39 -2.21
N ALA A 45 1.55 2.50 -1.66
CA ALA A 45 2.03 3.07 -0.42
C ALA A 45 1.40 2.41 0.81
N ARG A 46 0.34 1.62 0.66
CA ARG A 46 -0.29 0.93 1.79
C ARG A 46 0.54 -0.27 2.22
N ARG A 47 0.59 -0.51 3.54
CA ARG A 47 1.17 -1.75 4.07
C ARG A 47 0.27 -2.92 3.74
N ARG A 48 0.86 -4.04 3.31
CA ARG A 48 0.12 -5.28 3.07
C ARG A 48 -0.23 -5.97 4.41
N PRO A 49 -1.32 -6.76 4.49
CA PRO A 49 -1.77 -7.34 5.77
C PRO A 49 -0.73 -8.22 6.46
N ASP A 50 0.01 -8.99 5.66
CA ASP A 50 1.02 -9.98 6.05
C ASP A 50 2.45 -9.43 6.05
N GLU A 51 2.64 -8.18 5.64
CA GLU A 51 3.97 -7.57 5.53
C GLU A 51 4.48 -7.06 6.89
N PRO A 52 5.64 -7.55 7.38
CA PRO A 52 6.29 -7.02 8.57
C PRO A 52 6.58 -5.52 8.45
N ARG A 53 6.52 -4.79 9.57
CA ARG A 53 6.79 -3.34 9.59
C ARG A 53 8.17 -2.97 9.05
N SER A 54 9.18 -3.79 9.32
CA SER A 54 10.53 -3.62 8.79
C SER A 54 10.55 -3.74 7.26
N HIS A 55 9.84 -4.72 6.70
CA HIS A 55 9.78 -4.95 5.25
C HIS A 55 9.07 -3.80 4.55
N TYR A 56 7.95 -3.34 5.11
CA TYR A 56 7.22 -2.17 4.64
C TYR A 56 8.07 -0.91 4.57
N SER A 57 8.82 -0.60 5.64
CA SER A 57 9.71 0.57 5.68
C SER A 57 10.77 0.49 4.57
N THR A 58 11.40 -0.66 4.41
CA THR A 58 12.38 -0.90 3.35
C THR A 58 11.76 -0.78 1.95
N ARG A 59 10.57 -1.33 1.74
CA ARG A 59 9.83 -1.20 0.47
C ARG A 59 9.48 0.25 0.16
N LEU A 60 9.06 1.05 1.15
CA LEU A 60 8.82 2.48 0.95
C LEU A 60 10.08 3.25 0.57
N LYS A 61 11.24 2.90 1.14
CA LYS A 61 12.54 3.50 0.72
C LYS A 61 12.85 3.19 -0.73
N PHE A 62 12.63 1.93 -1.16
CA PHE A 62 12.76 1.54 -2.55
C PHE A 62 11.80 2.31 -3.46
N ILE A 63 10.51 2.39 -3.12
CA ILE A 63 9.51 3.14 -3.90
C ILE A 63 9.90 4.62 -4.00
N ASN A 64 10.39 5.22 -2.91
CA ASN A 64 10.86 6.60 -2.91
C ASN A 64 12.03 6.81 -3.88
N ALA A 65 13.01 5.90 -3.88
CA ALA A 65 14.15 5.95 -4.80
C ALA A 65 13.70 5.77 -6.26
N LEU A 66 12.78 4.84 -6.52
CA LEU A 66 12.21 4.57 -7.83
C LEU A 66 11.47 5.79 -8.40
N LEU A 67 10.59 6.41 -7.60
CA LEU A 67 9.83 7.60 -7.98
C LEU A 67 10.75 8.79 -8.27
N LYS A 68 11.83 8.97 -7.50
CA LYS A 68 12.82 10.04 -7.76
C LYS A 68 13.65 9.79 -9.02
N GLY A 69 14.00 8.54 -9.29
CA GLY A 69 14.85 8.19 -10.42
C GLY A 69 14.12 8.15 -11.76
N GLU A 70 12.87 7.72 -11.78
CA GLU A 70 12.06 7.65 -13.00
C GLU A 70 11.17 8.89 -13.20
N GLY A 71 10.79 9.59 -12.13
CA GLY A 71 9.93 10.77 -12.17
C GLY A 71 8.57 10.46 -12.78
N ASP A 72 8.07 11.35 -13.64
CA ASP A 72 6.75 11.21 -14.29
C ASP A 72 6.68 10.09 -15.34
N LYS A 73 7.79 9.40 -15.63
CA LYS A 73 7.83 8.31 -16.61
C LYS A 73 7.26 7.00 -16.09
N ILE A 74 7.18 6.84 -14.77
CA ILE A 74 6.69 5.62 -14.15
C ILE A 74 5.24 5.76 -13.71
N THR A 75 4.39 4.80 -14.10
CA THR A 75 2.99 4.77 -13.68
C THR A 75 2.82 4.14 -12.30
N ASP A 76 1.72 4.46 -11.62
CA ASP A 76 1.36 3.87 -10.33
C ASP A 76 1.33 2.32 -10.39
N GLU A 77 0.81 1.77 -11.49
CA GLU A 77 0.76 0.32 -11.73
C GLU A 77 2.15 -0.30 -11.81
N ARG A 78 3.10 0.41 -12.44
CA ARG A 78 4.49 -0.05 -12.54
C ARG A 78 5.18 0.03 -11.19
N VAL A 79 4.92 1.08 -10.39
CA VAL A 79 5.43 1.18 -9.01
C VAL A 79 4.89 0.03 -8.15
N GLU A 80 3.60 -0.28 -8.25
CA GLU A 80 2.98 -1.41 -7.56
C GLU A 80 3.71 -2.71 -7.91
N VAL A 81 3.79 -3.07 -9.19
CA VAL A 81 4.46 -4.29 -9.67
C VAL A 81 5.92 -4.35 -9.23
N MET A 82 6.69 -3.27 -9.43
CA MET A 82 8.09 -3.24 -9.04
C MET A 82 8.28 -3.41 -7.52
N SER A 83 7.38 -2.86 -6.71
CA SER A 83 7.42 -3.04 -5.26
C SER A 83 7.12 -4.48 -4.82
N HIS A 84 6.29 -5.22 -5.56
CA HIS A 84 6.07 -6.66 -5.34
C HIS A 84 7.31 -7.46 -5.73
N CYS A 85 7.88 -7.20 -6.91
CA CYS A 85 9.11 -7.85 -7.35
C CYS A 85 10.24 -7.61 -6.34
N TYR A 86 10.41 -6.38 -5.86
CA TYR A 86 11.41 -6.02 -4.85
C TYR A 86 11.28 -6.86 -3.57
N SER A 87 10.10 -6.91 -2.95
CA SER A 87 9.88 -7.69 -1.73
C SER A 87 10.11 -9.19 -1.94
N ASN A 88 9.68 -9.72 -3.09
CA ASN A 88 9.86 -11.14 -3.41
C ASN A 88 11.33 -11.50 -3.60
N VAL A 89 12.11 -10.66 -4.29
CA VAL A 89 13.55 -10.88 -4.43
C VAL A 89 14.24 -10.77 -3.07
N LYS A 90 13.98 -9.70 -2.32
CA LYS A 90 14.70 -9.39 -1.07
C LYS A 90 14.41 -10.37 0.07
N TYR A 91 13.17 -10.87 0.17
CA TYR A 91 12.75 -11.68 1.32
C TYR A 91 12.39 -13.12 0.99
N LEU A 92 12.05 -13.42 -0.27
CA LEU A 92 11.68 -14.77 -0.70
C LEU A 92 12.72 -15.40 -1.65
N SER A 93 13.80 -14.67 -1.98
CA SER A 93 14.85 -15.11 -2.90
C SER A 93 14.34 -15.48 -4.29
N ASN A 94 13.25 -14.86 -4.73
CA ASN A 94 12.75 -15.03 -6.08
C ASN A 94 13.73 -14.41 -7.09
N VAL A 95 13.80 -14.99 -8.29
CA VAL A 95 14.59 -14.45 -9.40
C VAL A 95 13.65 -14.15 -10.57
N TYR A 96 13.72 -12.92 -11.07
CA TYR A 96 12.99 -12.48 -12.25
C TYR A 96 13.92 -12.39 -13.46
N ASN A 97 13.39 -12.00 -14.62
CA ASN A 97 14.22 -11.76 -15.80
C ASN A 97 15.25 -10.64 -15.56
N SER A 98 16.28 -10.58 -16.41
CA SER A 98 17.39 -9.63 -16.25
C SER A 98 16.91 -8.18 -16.19
N GLU A 99 15.95 -7.78 -17.02
CA GLU A 99 15.44 -6.41 -17.05
C GLU A 99 14.86 -5.95 -15.70
N ILE A 100 14.07 -6.81 -15.05
CA ILE A 100 13.52 -6.52 -13.73
C ILE A 100 14.62 -6.53 -12.68
N MET A 101 15.50 -7.52 -12.71
CA MET A 101 16.60 -7.63 -11.74
C MET A 101 17.56 -6.44 -11.83
N ASP A 102 17.89 -5.97 -13.03
CA ASP A 102 18.73 -4.80 -13.27
C ASP A 102 18.06 -3.51 -12.78
N MET A 103 16.74 -3.38 -12.98
CA MET A 103 15.98 -2.24 -12.46
C MET A 103 15.95 -2.24 -10.93
N LEU A 104 15.80 -3.40 -10.28
CA LEU A 104 15.85 -3.50 -8.82
C LEU A 104 17.25 -3.13 -8.30
N ARG A 105 18.31 -3.66 -8.91
CA ARG A 105 19.71 -3.38 -8.54
C ARG A 105 20.10 -1.92 -8.73
N LYS A 106 19.53 -1.22 -9.72
CA LYS A 106 19.73 0.23 -9.93
C LYS A 106 19.37 1.04 -8.68
N TYR A 107 18.34 0.61 -7.93
CA TYR A 107 17.81 1.35 -6.77
C TYR A 107 18.11 0.70 -5.42
N ASP A 108 18.54 -0.57 -5.40
CA ASP A 108 19.02 -1.28 -4.23
C ASP A 108 20.17 -2.24 -4.61
N PRO A 109 21.44 -1.84 -4.43
CA PRO A 109 22.60 -2.65 -4.80
C PRO A 109 22.80 -3.89 -3.92
N ASP A 110 22.06 -4.02 -2.80
CA ASP A 110 22.10 -5.23 -1.95
C ASP A 110 21.31 -6.40 -2.56
N ILE A 111 20.57 -6.16 -3.66
CA ILE A 111 19.87 -7.21 -4.38
C ILE A 111 20.91 -8.17 -5.02
N PRO A 112 20.81 -9.49 -4.76
CA PRO A 112 21.79 -10.47 -5.25
C PRO A 112 21.87 -10.47 -6.79
N MET A 113 23.07 -10.80 -7.30
CA MET A 113 23.32 -10.93 -8.74
C MET A 113 22.61 -12.15 -9.34
#